data_AF-A0A2L0D0G5-F1
#
_entry.id   AF-A0A2L0D0G5-F1
#
_cell.length_a   1.000
_cell.length_b   1.000
_cell.length_c   1.000
_cell.angle_alpha   90.00
_cell.angle_beta   90.00
_cell.angle_gamma   90.00
#
_symmetry.space_group_name_H-M   'P 1'
#
loop_
_entity.id
_entity.type
_entity.pdbx_description
1 polymer ?
#
loop_
_entity_poly.entity_id
_entity_poly.type
_entity_poly.pdbx_seq_one_letter_code
_entity_poly.pdbx_strand_id
1 'polypeptide(L)'
;CYGGTSALFNAISWIESSAWDGRYALVVAADIAAYAKGSARPTGGAGAVAMLVGPNAPLVLDRGCRATYMRHAYDFYKPDLSSEYPVVDGKLTIQCYLQALDNCYQLYCKKSAKHNQKDVNLNHFDAVVFHS
;
A
#
# COMPACT_ATOMS: atom_id res chain seq x y z
N CYS A 1 3.59 4.35 5.72
CA CYS A 1 3.44 4.11 4.27
C CYS A 1 2.12 3.42 3.87
N TYR A 2 1.65 2.35 4.53
CA TYR A 2 0.43 1.61 4.11
C TYR A 2 -0.93 2.35 4.31
N GLY A 3 -0.96 3.38 5.16
CA GLY A 3 -2.20 4.08 5.54
C GLY A 3 -3.03 4.61 4.36
N GLY A 4 -2.38 5.16 3.34
CA GLY A 4 -3.06 5.65 2.12
C GLY A 4 -3.80 4.54 1.36
N THR A 5 -3.15 3.39 1.20
CA THR A 5 -3.75 2.18 0.59
C THR A 5 -4.92 1.66 1.42
N SER A 6 -4.79 1.64 2.75
CA SER A 6 -5.89 1.24 3.64
C SER A 6 -7.09 2.18 3.53
N ALA A 7 -6.86 3.49 3.47
CA ALA A 7 -7.93 4.48 3.31
C ALA A 7 -8.61 4.34 1.93
N LEU A 8 -7.84 4.09 0.87
CA LEU A 8 -8.38 3.79 -0.46
C LEU A 8 -9.31 2.57 -0.45
N PHE A 9 -8.89 1.48 0.22
CA PHE A 9 -9.72 0.29 0.34
C PHE A 9 -11.00 0.55 1.15
N ASN A 10 -10.93 1.33 2.22
CA ASN A 10 -12.12 1.70 2.99
C ASN A 10 -13.09 2.54 2.15
N ALA A 11 -12.59 3.48 1.35
CA ALA A 11 -13.39 4.29 0.45
C ALA A 11 -14.13 3.45 -0.60
N ILE A 12 -13.42 2.49 -1.21
CA ILE A 12 -14.04 1.56 -2.18
C ILE A 12 -15.10 0.71 -1.50
N SER A 13 -14.81 0.10 -0.34
CA SER A 13 -15.78 -0.68 0.41
C SER A 13 -17.00 0.15 0.81
N TRP A 14 -16.82 1.43 1.17
CA TRP A 14 -17.94 2.32 1.49
C TRP A 14 -18.81 2.59 0.26
N ILE A 15 -18.21 2.92 -0.90
CA ILE A 15 -18.94 3.14 -2.16
C ILE A 15 -19.71 1.88 -2.60
N GLU A 16 -19.14 0.69 -2.38
CA GLU A 16 -19.79 -0.59 -2.71
C GLU A 16 -20.80 -1.07 -1.65
N SER A 17 -20.95 -0.34 -0.53
CA SER A 17 -21.83 -0.73 0.57
C SER A 17 -23.26 -0.21 0.42
N SER A 18 -24.18 -0.77 1.19
CA SER A 18 -25.55 -0.26 1.33
C SER A 18 -25.63 1.11 2.03
N ALA A 19 -24.55 1.58 2.66
CA ALA A 19 -24.48 2.88 3.30
C ALA A 19 -24.02 4.00 2.36
N TRP A 20 -23.71 3.68 1.10
CA TRP A 20 -23.35 4.67 0.10
C TRP A 20 -24.55 5.56 -0.25
N ASP A 21 -24.31 6.87 -0.31
CA ASP A 21 -25.35 7.87 -0.55
C ASP A 21 -25.23 8.57 -1.91
N GLY A 22 -24.44 8.00 -2.83
CA GLY A 22 -24.23 8.53 -4.16
C GLY A 22 -23.08 9.55 -4.29
N ARG A 23 -22.48 9.99 -3.17
CA ARG A 23 -21.36 10.96 -3.21
C ARG A 23 -20.01 10.28 -3.47
N TYR A 24 -19.05 11.04 -3.97
CA TYR A 24 -17.67 10.57 -4.10
C TYR A 24 -17.01 10.41 -2.72
N ALA A 25 -16.09 9.45 -2.61
CA ALA A 25 -15.14 9.42 -1.51
C ALA A 25 -13.86 10.18 -1.91
N LEU A 26 -13.28 10.91 -0.96
CA LEU A 26 -11.98 11.57 -1.12
C LEU A 26 -10.97 10.92 -0.19
N VAL A 27 -9.89 10.39 -0.75
CA VAL A 27 -8.80 9.78 0.00
C VAL A 27 -7.57 10.66 -0.11
N VAL A 28 -6.95 10.98 1.03
CA VAL A 28 -5.72 11.77 1.08
C VAL A 28 -4.63 10.94 1.72
N ALA A 29 -3.52 10.75 0.99
CA ALA A 29 -2.30 10.18 1.51
C ALA A 29 -1.24 11.28 1.57
N ALA A 30 -0.82 11.67 2.77
CA ALA A 30 0.17 12.72 2.98
C ALA A 30 1.13 12.31 4.09
N ASP A 31 2.40 12.65 3.92
CA ASP A 31 3.44 12.32 4.90
C ASP A 31 4.63 13.29 4.80
N ILE A 32 5.39 13.37 5.90
CA ILE A 32 6.69 14.02 5.98
C ILE A 32 7.65 12.99 6.57
N ALA A 33 8.49 12.41 5.71
CA ALA A 33 9.53 11.46 6.09
C ALA A 33 10.78 12.22 6.54
N ALA A 34 10.89 12.43 7.86
CA ALA A 34 12.04 13.04 8.51
C ALA A 34 12.90 11.98 9.24
N TYR A 35 14.23 12.13 9.14
CA TYR A 35 15.21 11.19 9.70
C TYR A 35 16.33 11.91 10.44
N ALA A 36 16.81 11.27 11.52
CA ALA A 36 17.92 11.78 12.31
C ALA A 36 19.23 11.83 11.48
N LYS A 37 20.32 12.33 12.08
CA LYS A 37 21.62 12.36 11.38
C LYS A 37 22.08 10.93 11.14
N GLY A 38 22.43 10.59 9.90
CA GLY A 38 22.86 9.25 9.53
C GLY A 38 22.55 8.94 8.07
N SER A 39 22.77 7.69 7.69
CA SER A 39 22.59 7.20 6.31
C SER A 39 21.14 7.22 5.82
N ALA A 40 20.15 7.24 6.72
CA ALA A 40 18.74 7.36 6.36
C ALA A 40 18.30 8.80 6.04
N ARG A 41 19.10 9.83 6.40
CA ARG A 41 18.71 11.23 6.15
C ARG A 41 18.43 11.55 4.68
N PRO A 42 19.24 11.11 3.72
CA PRO A 42 19.00 11.39 2.30
C PRO A 42 17.76 10.68 1.72
N THR A 43 17.17 9.72 2.43
CA THR A 43 15.96 9.00 1.99
C THR A 43 14.67 9.63 2.53
N GLY A 44 14.75 10.86 3.06
CA GLY A 44 13.59 11.64 3.47
C GLY A 44 12.82 12.23 2.29
N GLY A 45 11.69 12.86 2.59
CA GLY A 45 10.83 13.50 1.60
C GLY A 45 9.52 13.96 2.20
N ALA A 46 8.73 14.72 1.44
CA ALA A 46 7.39 15.12 1.83
C ALA A 46 6.50 15.19 0.60
N GLY A 47 5.21 14.86 0.76
CA GLY A 47 4.26 14.89 -0.34
C GLY A 47 2.84 14.60 0.11
N ALA A 48 1.89 14.95 -0.76
CA ALA A 48 0.48 14.64 -0.58
C ALA A 48 -0.16 14.26 -1.92
N VAL A 49 -1.01 13.25 -1.90
CA VAL A 49 -1.81 12.79 -3.05
C VAL A 49 -3.27 12.72 -2.61
N ALA A 50 -4.15 13.36 -3.38
CA ALA A 50 -5.60 13.27 -3.22
C ALA A 50 -6.19 12.43 -4.34
N MET A 51 -6.99 11.44 -3.99
CA MET A 51 -7.66 10.51 -4.91
C MET A 51 -9.17 10.63 -4.74
N LEU A 52 -9.87 10.98 -5.82
CA LEU A 52 -11.33 10.97 -5.85
C LEU A 52 -11.80 9.59 -6.32
N VAL A 53 -12.67 8.95 -5.54
CA VAL A 53 -13.14 7.58 -5.78
C VAL A 53 -14.65 7.59 -6.04
N GLY A 54 -15.07 6.89 -7.09
CA GLY A 54 -16.46 6.84 -7.55
C GLY A 54 -16.72 5.75 -8.59
N PRO A 55 -17.99 5.51 -8.96
CA PRO A 55 -18.34 4.62 -10.05
C PRO A 55 -17.88 5.15 -11.41
N ASN A 56 -17.77 4.27 -12.41
CA ASN A 56 -17.37 4.60 -13.79
C ASN A 56 -15.99 5.27 -13.88
N ALA A 57 -15.07 4.87 -13.00
CA ALA A 57 -13.71 5.42 -12.96
C ALA A 57 -12.88 4.97 -14.18
N PRO A 58 -11.96 5.82 -14.68
CA PRO A 58 -11.02 5.42 -15.74
C PRO A 58 -9.94 4.44 -15.24
N LEU A 59 -9.66 4.44 -13.94
CA LEU A 59 -8.78 3.50 -13.27
C LEU A 59 -9.63 2.63 -12.36
N VAL A 60 -9.95 1.41 -12.83
CA VAL A 60 -10.82 0.47 -12.12
C VAL A 60 -9.97 -0.49 -11.32
N LEU A 61 -10.34 -0.78 -10.08
CA LEU A 61 -9.70 -1.84 -9.30
C LEU A 61 -10.28 -3.21 -9.65
N ASP A 62 -9.40 -4.18 -9.90
CA ASP A 62 -9.79 -5.56 -10.10
C ASP A 62 -10.38 -6.17 -8.82
N ARG A 63 -11.67 -6.49 -8.88
CA ARG A 63 -12.39 -7.12 -7.77
C ARG A 63 -11.90 -8.55 -7.57
N GLY A 64 -11.66 -8.92 -6.31
CA GLY A 64 -11.33 -10.30 -5.93
C GLY A 64 -9.85 -10.69 -6.05
N CYS A 65 -9.04 -9.98 -6.84
CA CYS A 65 -7.62 -10.31 -7.03
C CYS A 65 -6.67 -9.69 -5.98
N ARG A 66 -7.11 -8.66 -5.24
CA ARG A 66 -6.29 -8.00 -4.19
C ARG A 66 -5.70 -8.99 -3.18
N ALA A 67 -4.40 -8.90 -2.92
CA ALA A 67 -3.70 -9.66 -1.89
C ALA A 67 -3.18 -8.77 -0.75
N THR A 68 -3.03 -9.33 0.44
CA THR A 68 -2.54 -8.62 1.63
C THR A 68 -1.75 -9.57 2.51
N TYR A 69 -0.60 -9.11 2.97
CA TYR A 69 0.25 -9.79 3.95
C TYR A 69 0.51 -8.81 5.09
N MET A 70 0.29 -9.26 6.33
CA MET A 70 0.56 -8.49 7.53
C MET A 70 1.30 -9.38 8.51
N ARG A 71 2.29 -8.81 9.20
CA ARG A 71 3.10 -9.51 10.20
C ARG A 71 3.50 -8.55 11.30
N HIS A 72 3.58 -9.06 12.52
CA HIS A 72 4.26 -8.36 13.61
C HIS A 72 5.76 -8.29 13.36
N ALA A 73 6.32 -7.09 13.23
CA ALA A 73 7.74 -6.85 13.03
C ALA A 73 8.16 -5.53 13.71
N TYR A 74 9.44 -5.42 14.06
CA TYR A 74 10.08 -4.22 14.58
C TYR A 74 11.21 -3.77 13.65
N ASP A 75 10.92 -3.71 12.35
CA ASP A 75 11.84 -3.31 11.31
C ASP A 75 11.97 -1.78 11.19
N PHE A 76 10.83 -1.09 11.23
CA PHE A 76 10.73 0.37 11.22
C PHE A 76 9.55 0.82 12.07
N TYR A 77 9.80 1.61 13.13
CA TYR A 77 8.74 2.08 14.02
C TYR A 77 9.13 3.37 14.74
N LYS A 78 8.14 4.07 15.30
CA LYS A 78 8.32 5.34 16.04
C LYS A 78 7.87 5.17 17.49
N PRO A 79 8.70 4.58 18.37
CA PRO A 79 8.31 4.30 19.76
C PRO A 79 8.45 5.53 20.67
N ASP A 80 9.33 6.47 20.33
CA ASP A 80 9.56 7.69 21.09
C ASP A 80 8.56 8.77 20.68
N LEU A 81 7.61 9.07 21.57
CA LEU A 81 6.55 10.05 21.31
C LEU A 81 7.04 11.50 21.36
N SER A 82 8.28 11.74 21.83
CA SER A 82 8.90 13.07 21.88
C SER A 82 9.71 13.42 20.64
N SER A 83 9.88 12.46 19.72
CA SER A 83 10.74 12.57 18.54
C SER A 83 9.98 12.21 17.26
N GLU A 84 10.27 12.93 16.17
CA GLU A 84 9.72 12.60 14.84
C GLU A 84 10.46 11.44 14.15
N TYR A 85 11.65 11.09 14.65
CA TYR A 85 12.57 10.16 14.03
C TYR A 85 12.25 8.70 14.37
N PRO A 86 12.32 7.80 13.37
CA PRO A 86 12.07 6.37 13.60
C PRO A 86 13.29 5.65 14.19
N VAL A 87 13.01 4.54 14.87
CA VAL A 87 13.97 3.46 15.09
C VAL A 87 13.92 2.53 13.86
N VAL A 88 15.08 2.24 13.28
CA VAL A 88 15.20 1.50 12.02
C VAL A 88 16.25 0.39 12.14
N ASP A 89 15.83 -0.84 11.86
CA ASP A 89 16.74 -1.94 11.52
C ASP A 89 16.75 -2.09 10.00
N GLY A 90 17.77 -1.53 9.36
CA GLY A 90 17.85 -1.48 7.89
C GLY A 90 17.91 -2.87 7.24
N LYS A 91 18.59 -3.84 7.86
CA LYS A 91 18.68 -5.20 7.33
C LYS A 91 17.34 -5.91 7.44
N LEU A 92 16.69 -5.79 8.60
CA LEU A 92 15.38 -6.39 8.82
C LEU A 92 14.31 -5.74 7.93
N THR A 93 14.36 -4.42 7.72
CA THR A 93 13.44 -3.68 6.82
C THR A 93 13.45 -4.25 5.41
N ILE A 94 14.62 -4.47 4.83
CA ILE A 94 14.74 -5.05 3.48
C ILE A 94 14.17 -6.48 3.46
N GLN A 95 14.47 -7.29 4.46
CA GLN A 95 13.96 -8.66 4.56
C GLN A 95 12.43 -8.69 4.69
N CYS A 96 11.85 -7.84 5.56
CA CYS A 96 10.41 -7.70 5.73
C CYS A 96 9.72 -7.29 4.43
N TYR A 97 10.28 -6.30 3.72
CA TYR A 97 9.72 -5.80 2.47
C TYR A 97 9.68 -6.88 1.38
N LEU A 98 10.80 -7.59 1.15
CA LEU A 98 10.87 -8.65 0.15
C LEU A 98 9.95 -9.83 0.50
N GLN A 99 9.89 -10.23 1.77
CA GLN A 99 8.96 -11.27 2.23
C GLN A 99 7.50 -10.86 2.02
N ALA A 100 7.15 -9.61 2.30
CA ALA A 100 5.81 -9.10 2.07
C ALA A 100 5.47 -9.08 0.56
N LEU A 101 6.41 -8.66 -0.28
CA LEU A 101 6.27 -8.69 -1.74
C LEU A 101 6.01 -10.11 -2.24
N ASP A 102 6.85 -11.08 -1.86
CA ASP A 102 6.70 -12.49 -2.26
C ASP A 102 5.34 -13.05 -1.84
N ASN A 103 4.95 -12.85 -0.59
CA ASN A 103 3.69 -13.37 -0.07
C ASN A 103 2.48 -12.71 -0.74
N CYS A 104 2.50 -11.38 -0.91
CA CYS A 104 1.44 -10.66 -1.62
C CYS A 104 1.32 -11.14 -3.07
N TYR A 105 2.43 -11.30 -3.77
CA TYR A 105 2.43 -11.76 -5.15
C TYR A 105 1.90 -13.19 -5.29
N GLN A 106 2.37 -14.12 -4.46
CA GLN A 106 1.88 -15.50 -4.46
C GLN A 106 0.37 -15.58 -4.15
N LEU A 107 -0.11 -14.78 -3.20
CA LEU A 107 -1.53 -14.68 -2.87
C LEU A 107 -2.34 -14.07 -4.02
N TYR A 108 -1.79 -13.06 -4.70
CA TYR A 108 -2.41 -12.47 -5.89
C TYR A 108 -2.58 -13.53 -6.98
N CYS A 109 -1.51 -14.25 -7.34
CA CYS A 109 -1.57 -15.33 -8.33
C CYS A 109 -2.62 -16.40 -7.97
N LYS A 110 -2.71 -16.79 -6.69
CA LYS A 110 -3.73 -17.74 -6.21
C LYS A 110 -5.15 -17.21 -6.37
N LYS A 111 -5.38 -15.91 -6.18
CA LYS A 111 -6.70 -15.28 -6.35
C LYS A 111 -7.04 -15.09 -7.82
N SER A 112 -6.12 -14.58 -8.62
CA SER A 112 -6.23 -14.45 -10.07
C SER A 112 -6.58 -15.78 -10.75
N ALA A 113 -5.97 -16.90 -10.32
CA ALA A 113 -6.30 -18.22 -10.83
C ALA A 113 -7.78 -18.60 -10.64
N LYS A 114 -8.44 -18.14 -9.57
CA LYS A 114 -9.89 -18.35 -9.34
C LYS A 114 -10.76 -17.50 -10.27
N HIS A 115 -10.19 -16.44 -10.83
CA HIS A 115 -10.83 -15.57 -11.82
C HIS A 115 -10.42 -15.93 -13.26
N ASN A 116 -9.99 -17.18 -13.50
CA ASN A 116 -9.56 -17.70 -14.81
C ASN A 116 -8.37 -16.96 -15.45
N GLN A 117 -7.63 -16.15 -14.69
CA GLN A 117 -6.35 -15.58 -15.14
C GLN A 117 -5.26 -16.64 -14.96
N LYS A 118 -4.63 -17.05 -16.07
CA LYS A 118 -3.52 -18.00 -16.08
C LYS A 118 -2.19 -17.27 -16.28
N ASP A 119 -1.11 -17.90 -15.84
CA ASP A 119 0.26 -17.46 -16.11
C ASP A 119 0.56 -16.01 -15.69
N VAL A 120 0.06 -15.61 -14.51
CA VAL A 120 0.40 -14.31 -13.91
C VAL A 120 1.90 -14.30 -13.59
N ASN A 121 2.66 -13.67 -14.48
CA ASN A 121 4.09 -13.36 -14.41
C ASN A 121 4.29 -11.89 -14.76
N LEU A 122 5.53 -11.40 -14.84
CA LEU A 122 5.78 -9.98 -15.13
C LEU A 122 5.22 -9.52 -16.48
N ASN A 123 5.12 -10.40 -17.48
CA ASN A 123 4.55 -10.07 -18.79
C ASN A 123 3.01 -9.96 -18.76
N HIS A 124 2.37 -10.35 -17.66
CA HIS A 124 0.94 -10.17 -17.47
C HIS A 124 0.56 -8.69 -17.24
N PHE A 125 1.50 -7.88 -16.77
CA PHE A 125 1.26 -6.50 -16.39
C PHE A 125 1.92 -5.55 -17.40
N ASP A 126 1.15 -4.59 -17.91
CA ASP A 126 1.71 -3.49 -18.73
C ASP A 126 2.62 -2.57 -17.90
N ALA A 127 2.33 -2.46 -16.60
CA ALA A 127 3.10 -1.70 -15.64
C ALA A 127 3.02 -2.31 -14.24
N VAL A 128 4.09 -2.17 -13.45
CA VAL A 128 4.14 -2.56 -12.04
C VAL A 128 4.59 -1.37 -11.20
N VAL A 129 3.75 -0.96 -10.25
CA VAL A 129 4.00 0.20 -9.39
C VAL A 129 4.29 -0.27 -7.96
N PHE A 130 5.29 0.36 -7.33
CA PHE A 130 5.74 0.02 -5.98
C PHE A 130 5.72 1.24 -5.07
N HIS A 131 5.77 0.99 -3.76
CA HIS A 131 6.22 2.01 -2.83
C HIS A 131 7.71 2.28 -3.09
N SER A 132 8.06 3.56 -3.31
CA SER A 132 9.44 4.04 -3.45
C SER A 132 9.89 4.84 -2.24
#